data_AF-A0A2A4VCY1-F1
#
_entry.id   AF-A0A2A4VCY1-F1
#
_cell.length_a   1.000
_cell.length_b   1.000
_cell.length_c   1.000
_cell.angle_alpha   90.00
_cell.angle_beta   90.00
_cell.angle_gamma   90.00
#
_symmetry.space_group_name_H-M   'P 1'
#
loop_
_entity.id
_entity.type
_entity.pdbx_description
1 polymer ?
#
loop_
_entity_poly.entity_id
_entity_poly.type
_entity_poly.pdbx_seq_one_letter_code
_entity_poly.pdbx_strand_id
1 'polypeptide(L)'
;MAKLDPLIRVRKHAIEQKQKFLATLYEKAEELKNKRDTLETQLAIETEKAKDLGAGMMGYFGAYADSVHRQVEEIDEVREHMEGRITMAQDDMRDAFAELKKVEIIDDRRKAEALTELDKKESDELNETAINMFRRKNEED
;
A
#
# COMPACT_ATOMS: atom_id res chain seq x y z
N MET A 1 0.39 15.37 -28.54
CA MET A 1 -0.08 14.27 -27.65
C MET A 1 -0.31 14.82 -26.24
N ALA A 2 -1.34 14.36 -25.54
CA ALA A 2 -1.55 14.73 -24.13
C ALA A 2 -0.45 14.12 -23.25
N LYS A 3 0.16 14.92 -22.37
CA LYS A 3 1.19 14.47 -21.42
C LYS A 3 0.53 13.60 -20.33
N LEU A 4 1.06 12.40 -20.09
CA LEU A 4 0.54 11.50 -19.06
C LEU A 4 1.14 11.77 -17.67
N ASP A 5 2.22 12.56 -17.57
CA ASP A 5 2.88 12.87 -16.29
C ASP A 5 1.92 13.43 -15.21
N PRO A 6 0.96 14.34 -15.52
CA PRO A 6 0.00 14.81 -14.51
C PRO A 6 -0.92 13.68 -14.01
N LEU A 7 -1.34 12.78 -14.90
CA LEU A 7 -2.18 11.64 -14.54
C LEU A 7 -1.41 10.63 -13.67
N ILE A 8 -0.15 10.35 -14.01
CA ILE A 8 0.75 9.51 -13.20
C ILE A 8 0.88 10.10 -11.80
N ARG A 9 1.09 11.41 -11.68
CA ARG A 9 1.22 12.09 -10.38
C ARG A 9 -0.05 11.96 -9.51
N VAL A 10 -1.23 12.19 -10.10
CA VAL A 10 -2.51 12.04 -9.38
C VAL A 10 -2.70 10.61 -8.90
N ARG A 11 -2.39 9.61 -9.74
CA ARG A 11 -2.49 8.20 -9.38
C ARG A 11 -1.51 7.79 -8.28
N LYS A 12 -0.26 8.28 -8.32
CA LYS A 12 0.72 8.07 -7.23
C LYS A 12 0.21 8.64 -5.91
N HIS A 13 -0.31 9.86 -5.92
CA HIS A 13 -0.91 10.44 -4.72
C HIS A 13 -2.10 9.62 -4.21
N ALA A 14 -2.97 9.12 -5.09
CA ALA A 14 -4.09 8.26 -4.69
C ALA A 14 -3.61 6.95 -4.00
N ILE A 15 -2.52 6.35 -4.50
CA ILE A 15 -1.89 5.18 -3.88
C ILE A 15 -1.34 5.53 -2.50
N GLU A 16 -0.65 6.65 -2.35
CA GLU A 16 -0.12 7.10 -1.05
C GLU A 16 -1.25 7.28 -0.03
N GLN A 17 -2.41 7.82 -0.43
CA GLN A 17 -3.57 7.94 0.45
C GLN A 17 -4.11 6.56 0.86
N LYS A 18 -4.18 5.60 -0.07
CA LYS A 18 -4.58 4.22 0.24
C LYS A 18 -3.60 3.52 1.19
N GLN A 19 -2.29 3.74 1.00
CA GLN A 19 -1.25 3.23 1.91
C GLN A 19 -1.38 3.79 3.32
N LYS A 20 -1.59 5.10 3.45
CA LYS A 20 -1.83 5.74 4.76
C LYS A 20 -3.07 5.16 5.44
N PHE A 21 -4.16 5.01 4.70
CA PHE A 21 -5.38 4.41 5.21
C PHE A 21 -5.15 2.97 5.69
N LEU A 22 -4.45 2.15 4.91
CA LEU A 22 -4.10 0.78 5.28
C LEU A 22 -3.22 0.74 6.55
N ALA A 23 -2.24 1.65 6.67
CA ALA A 23 -1.43 1.78 7.88
C ALA A 23 -2.29 2.09 9.11
N THR A 24 -3.23 3.03 9.01
CA THR A 24 -4.17 3.33 10.11
C THR A 24 -5.05 2.14 10.50
N LEU A 25 -5.41 1.27 9.56
CA LEU A 25 -6.14 0.03 9.89
C LEU A 25 -5.25 -0.95 10.66
N TYR A 26 -3.98 -1.11 10.26
CA TYR A 26 -3.03 -1.95 10.97
C TYR A 26 -2.73 -1.45 12.38
N GLU A 27 -2.55 -0.14 12.55
CA GLU A 27 -2.36 0.47 13.87
C GLU A 27 -3.53 0.13 14.81
N LYS A 28 -4.76 0.30 14.35
CA LYS A 28 -5.96 -0.04 15.13
C LYS A 28 -6.07 -1.53 15.43
N ALA A 29 -5.71 -2.39 14.49
CA ALA A 29 -5.71 -3.84 14.70
C ALA A 29 -4.68 -4.23 15.79
N GLU A 30 -3.50 -3.61 15.77
CA GLU A 30 -2.47 -3.84 16.78
C GLU A 30 -2.88 -3.28 18.16
N GLU A 31 -3.53 -2.12 18.22
CA GLU A 31 -4.12 -1.59 19.46
C GLU A 31 -5.12 -2.57 20.10
N LEU A 32 -6.02 -3.15 19.29
CA LEU A 32 -7.00 -4.14 19.76
C LEU A 32 -6.32 -5.40 20.28
N LYS A 33 -5.30 -5.89 19.56
CA LYS A 33 -4.51 -7.05 19.98
C LYS A 33 -3.78 -6.78 21.30
N ASN A 34 -3.11 -5.63 21.44
CA ASN A 34 -2.45 -5.25 22.68
C ASN A 34 -3.42 -5.15 23.86
N LYS A 35 -4.63 -4.62 23.62
CA LYS A 35 -5.69 -4.55 24.63
C LYS A 35 -6.14 -5.94 25.08
N ARG A 36 -6.36 -6.86 24.13
CA ARG A 36 -6.68 -8.27 24.39
C ARG A 36 -5.60 -8.93 25.26
N ASP A 37 -4.35 -8.84 24.84
CA ASP A 37 -3.22 -9.48 25.51
C ASP A 37 -3.02 -8.92 26.93
N THR A 38 -3.28 -7.62 27.12
CA THR A 38 -3.28 -6.98 28.44
C THR A 38 -4.38 -7.54 29.34
N LEU A 39 -5.60 -7.68 28.83
CA LEU A 39 -6.73 -8.23 29.59
C LEU A 39 -6.48 -9.69 30.00
N GLU A 40 -5.94 -10.51 29.10
CA GLU A 40 -5.58 -11.90 29.40
C GLU A 40 -4.47 -11.99 30.44
N THR A 41 -3.44 -11.14 30.32
CA THR A 41 -2.34 -11.08 31.29
C THR A 41 -2.85 -10.67 32.67
N GLN A 42 -3.72 -9.66 32.74
CA GLN A 42 -4.35 -9.23 33.99
C GLN A 42 -5.19 -10.34 34.59
N LEU A 43 -5.99 -11.03 33.79
CA LEU A 43 -6.81 -12.14 34.25
C LEU A 43 -5.94 -13.27 34.83
N ALA A 44 -4.84 -13.62 34.17
CA ALA A 44 -3.92 -14.64 34.67
C ALA A 44 -3.30 -14.24 36.04
N ILE A 45 -2.87 -12.99 36.18
CA ILE A 45 -2.32 -12.45 37.44
C ILE A 45 -3.37 -12.51 38.55
N GLU A 46 -4.59 -12.04 38.29
CA GLU A 46 -5.66 -12.03 39.29
C GLU A 46 -6.14 -13.45 39.63
N THR A 47 -6.08 -14.39 38.68
CA THR A 47 -6.37 -15.82 38.92
C THR A 47 -5.39 -16.41 39.94
N GLU A 48 -4.09 -16.15 39.78
CA GLU A 48 -3.07 -16.65 40.72
C GLU A 48 -3.26 -16.04 42.12
N LYS A 49 -3.50 -14.73 42.22
CA LYS A 49 -3.77 -14.08 43.52
C LYS A 49 -5.04 -14.60 44.19
N ALA A 50 -6.08 -14.91 43.42
CA ALA A 50 -7.35 -15.41 43.94
C ALA A 50 -7.20 -16.81 44.56
N LYS A 51 -6.29 -17.66 44.05
CA LYS A 51 -5.97 -18.96 44.65
C LYS A 51 -5.43 -18.83 46.06
N ASP A 52 -4.68 -17.77 46.35
CA ASP A 52 -4.09 -17.51 47.67
C ASP A 52 -5.10 -16.96 48.70
N LEU A 53 -6.25 -16.43 48.27
CA LEU A 53 -7.17 -15.63 49.10
C LEU A 53 -8.35 -16.39 49.73
N GLY A 54 -8.40 -17.71 49.63
CA GLY A 54 -9.42 -18.54 50.30
C GLY A 54 -10.84 -18.46 49.69
N ALA A 55 -11.71 -19.41 50.08
CA ALA A 55 -12.96 -19.73 49.39
C ALA A 55 -14.00 -18.58 49.29
N GLY A 56 -13.94 -17.56 50.16
CA GLY A 56 -14.87 -16.44 50.15
C GLY A 56 -14.67 -15.44 49.01
N MET A 57 -13.44 -15.28 48.50
CA MET A 57 -13.14 -14.36 47.39
C MET A 57 -13.32 -15.00 46.01
N MET A 58 -13.39 -16.33 45.93
CA MET A 58 -13.62 -17.08 44.68
C MET A 58 -14.95 -16.71 43.99
N GLY A 59 -16.00 -16.41 44.76
CA GLY A 59 -17.31 -16.03 44.20
C GLY A 59 -17.31 -14.69 43.45
N TYR A 60 -16.57 -13.70 43.94
CA TYR A 60 -16.42 -12.40 43.27
C TYR A 60 -15.46 -12.49 42.08
N PHE A 61 -14.44 -13.34 42.17
CA PHE A 61 -13.48 -13.57 41.11
C PHE A 61 -14.14 -14.20 39.85
N GLY A 62 -15.07 -15.14 40.02
CA GLY A 62 -15.79 -15.74 38.88
C GLY A 62 -16.53 -14.71 38.01
N ALA A 63 -17.28 -13.78 38.63
CA ALA A 63 -17.99 -12.73 37.90
C ALA A 63 -17.03 -11.76 37.17
N TYR A 64 -15.87 -11.47 37.75
CA TYR A 64 -14.82 -10.69 37.10
C TYR A 64 -14.24 -11.44 35.89
N ALA A 65 -13.88 -12.71 36.06
CA ALA A 65 -13.32 -13.54 34.99
C ALA A 65 -14.28 -13.66 33.79
N ASP A 66 -15.58 -13.87 34.05
CA ASP A 66 -16.62 -13.90 33.02
C ASP A 66 -16.73 -12.55 32.28
N SER A 67 -16.64 -11.42 33.02
CA SER A 67 -16.64 -10.10 32.41
C SER A 67 -15.42 -9.87 31.52
N VAL A 68 -14.24 -10.35 31.90
CA VAL A 68 -13.03 -10.22 31.08
C VAL A 68 -13.12 -11.09 29.83
N HIS A 69 -13.64 -12.31 29.95
CA HIS A 69 -13.85 -13.19 28.78
C HIS A 69 -14.79 -12.54 27.76
N ARG A 70 -15.91 -11.97 28.19
CA ARG A 70 -16.82 -11.24 27.28
C ARG A 70 -16.13 -10.07 26.59
N GLN A 71 -15.30 -9.31 27.30
CA GLN A 71 -14.54 -8.21 26.69
C GLN A 71 -13.52 -8.72 25.66
N VAL A 72 -12.90 -9.87 25.90
CA VAL A 72 -11.99 -10.51 24.94
C VAL A 72 -12.76 -10.98 23.70
N GLU A 73 -13.92 -11.62 23.88
CA GLU A 73 -14.79 -12.04 22.78
C GLU A 73 -15.23 -10.83 21.93
N GLU A 74 -15.69 -9.74 22.55
CA GLU A 74 -16.05 -8.50 21.86
C GLU A 74 -14.86 -7.92 21.08
N ILE A 75 -13.64 -7.95 21.64
CA ILE A 75 -12.44 -7.49 20.93
C ILE A 75 -12.15 -8.39 19.73
N ASP A 76 -12.25 -9.71 19.88
CA ASP A 76 -11.96 -10.66 18.80
C ASP A 76 -12.98 -10.55 17.66
N GLU A 77 -14.27 -10.32 17.94
CA GLU A 77 -15.30 -10.01 16.92
C GLU A 77 -14.94 -8.72 16.15
N VAL A 78 -14.56 -7.66 16.85
CA VAL A 78 -14.15 -6.38 16.21
C VAL A 78 -12.88 -6.57 15.38
N ARG A 79 -11.95 -7.41 15.82
CA ARG A 79 -10.73 -7.73 15.08
C ARG A 79 -11.03 -8.49 13.79
N GLU A 80 -11.92 -9.47 13.81
CA GLU A 80 -12.34 -10.20 12.61
C GLU A 80 -12.92 -9.24 11.56
N HIS A 81 -13.79 -8.32 11.98
CA HIS A 81 -14.29 -7.27 11.09
C HIS A 81 -13.18 -6.34 10.57
N MET A 82 -12.18 -6.03 11.38
CA MET A 82 -11.03 -5.22 10.96
C MET A 82 -10.16 -5.94 9.93
N GLU A 83 -9.94 -7.24 10.11
CA GLU A 83 -9.17 -8.08 9.17
C GLU A 83 -9.82 -8.10 7.80
N GLY A 84 -11.15 -8.28 7.72
CA GLY A 84 -11.88 -8.17 6.45
C GLY A 84 -11.69 -6.80 5.78
N ARG A 85 -11.71 -5.71 6.55
CA ARG A 85 -11.46 -4.35 6.02
C ARG A 85 -10.02 -4.17 5.54
N ILE A 86 -9.05 -4.76 6.23
CA ILE A 86 -7.63 -4.76 5.81
C ILE A 86 -7.50 -5.49 4.47
N THR A 87 -8.08 -6.67 4.33
CA THR A 87 -8.05 -7.42 3.06
C THR A 87 -8.66 -6.61 1.92
N MET A 88 -9.84 -6.02 2.12
CA MET A 88 -10.45 -5.14 1.12
C MET A 88 -9.55 -3.96 0.75
N ALA A 89 -8.95 -3.29 1.74
CA ALA A 89 -8.04 -2.17 1.50
C ALA A 89 -6.75 -2.59 0.77
N GLN A 90 -6.26 -3.80 1.01
CA GLN A 90 -5.12 -4.36 0.28
C GLN A 90 -5.45 -4.61 -1.20
N ASP A 91 -6.62 -5.18 -1.50
CA ASP A 91 -7.05 -5.43 -2.87
C ASP A 91 -7.28 -4.12 -3.62
N ASP A 92 -7.94 -3.15 -2.98
CA ASP A 92 -8.08 -1.78 -3.47
C ASP A 92 -6.74 -1.10 -3.80
N MET A 93 -5.72 -1.38 -2.99
CA MET A 93 -4.36 -0.86 -3.21
C MET A 93 -3.70 -1.57 -4.40
N ARG A 94 -3.84 -2.89 -4.51
CA ARG A 94 -3.33 -3.68 -5.66
C ARG A 94 -3.91 -3.20 -6.98
N ASP A 95 -5.23 -2.96 -7.03
CA ASP A 95 -5.90 -2.45 -8.21
C ASP A 95 -5.40 -1.06 -8.61
N ALA A 96 -5.22 -0.17 -7.63
CA ALA A 96 -4.66 1.16 -7.87
C ALA A 96 -3.23 1.10 -8.45
N PHE A 97 -2.40 0.17 -7.96
CA PHE A 97 -1.05 -0.07 -8.50
C PHE A 97 -1.10 -0.62 -9.93
N ALA A 98 -1.97 -1.59 -10.21
CA ALA A 98 -2.12 -2.15 -11.55
C ALA A 98 -2.51 -1.07 -12.57
N GLU A 99 -3.45 -0.21 -12.21
CA GLU A 99 -3.89 0.91 -13.03
C GLU A 99 -2.80 1.98 -13.23
N LEU A 100 -2.04 2.31 -12.18
CA LEU A 100 -0.87 3.19 -12.34
C LEU A 100 0.13 2.57 -13.32
N LYS A 101 0.44 1.28 -13.17
CA LYS A 101 1.45 0.62 -13.99
C LYS A 101 1.06 0.58 -15.46
N LYS A 102 -0.22 0.39 -15.76
CA LYS A 102 -0.76 0.47 -17.12
C LYS A 102 -0.49 1.84 -17.74
N VAL A 103 -0.72 2.92 -17.01
CA VAL A 103 -0.45 4.29 -17.50
C VAL A 103 1.04 4.51 -17.71
N GLU A 104 1.90 4.07 -16.79
CA GLU A 104 3.35 4.17 -16.92
C GLU A 104 3.87 3.44 -18.18
N ILE A 105 3.40 2.21 -18.43
CA ILE A 105 3.81 1.44 -19.62
C ILE A 105 3.41 2.18 -20.92
N ILE A 106 2.22 2.79 -20.96
CA ILE A 106 1.76 3.55 -22.13
C ILE A 106 2.64 4.80 -22.33
N ASP A 107 2.98 5.49 -21.26
CA ASP A 107 3.83 6.68 -21.31
C ASP A 107 5.26 6.35 -21.77
N ASP A 108 5.83 5.26 -21.25
CA ASP A 108 7.16 4.77 -21.63
C ASP A 108 7.21 4.42 -23.13
N ARG A 109 6.19 3.74 -23.66
CA ARG A 109 6.07 3.44 -25.10
C ARG A 109 6.00 4.70 -25.94
N ARG A 110 5.19 5.69 -25.54
CA ARG A 110 5.08 6.98 -26.25
C ARG A 110 6.41 7.73 -26.26
N LYS A 111 7.15 7.70 -25.14
CA LYS A 111 8.47 8.33 -25.04
C LYS A 111 9.48 7.62 -25.94
N ALA A 112 9.46 6.29 -25.99
CA ALA A 112 10.33 5.50 -26.88
C ALA A 112 10.03 5.74 -28.36
N GLU A 113 8.75 5.79 -28.75
CA GLU A 113 8.31 6.12 -30.11
C GLU A 113 8.75 7.53 -30.50
N ALA A 114 8.52 8.52 -29.62
CA ALA A 114 8.92 9.90 -29.88
C ALA A 114 10.44 10.06 -30.01
N LEU A 115 11.22 9.32 -29.22
CA LEU A 115 12.68 9.31 -29.32
C LEU A 115 13.13 8.67 -30.64
N THR A 116 12.56 7.53 -31.02
CA THR A 116 12.90 6.86 -32.29
C THR A 116 12.59 7.74 -33.50
N GLU A 117 11.46 8.45 -33.48
CA GLU A 117 11.11 9.40 -34.54
C GLU A 117 12.03 10.62 -34.59
N LEU A 118 12.54 11.07 -33.44
CA LEU A 118 13.53 12.15 -33.36
C LEU A 118 14.88 11.68 -33.91
N ASP A 119 15.38 10.54 -33.44
CA ASP A 119 16.64 9.93 -33.90
C ASP A 119 16.62 9.68 -35.41
N LYS A 120 15.48 9.23 -35.94
CA LYS A 120 15.30 9.03 -37.38
C LYS A 120 15.38 10.34 -38.16
N LYS A 121 14.70 11.40 -37.69
CA LYS A 121 14.76 12.72 -38.32
C LYS A 121 16.17 13.29 -38.29
N GLU A 122 16.85 13.22 -37.15
CA GLU A 122 18.24 13.67 -37.03
C GLU A 122 19.16 12.88 -37.97
N SER A 123 18.98 11.56 -38.06
CA SER A 123 19.76 10.74 -38.98
C SER A 123 19.51 11.09 -40.46
N ASP A 124 18.26 11.32 -40.85
CA ASP A 124 17.88 11.72 -42.20
C ASP A 124 18.50 13.09 -42.57
N GLU A 125 18.45 14.07 -41.66
CA GLU A 125 19.05 15.41 -41.82
C GLU A 125 20.58 15.35 -41.95
N LEU A 126 21.24 14.52 -41.13
CA LEU A 126 22.69 14.31 -41.21
C LEU A 126 23.10 13.64 -42.52
N ASN A 127 22.32 12.65 -42.97
CA ASN A 127 22.55 11.97 -44.25
C ASN A 127 22.40 12.94 -45.44
N GLU A 128 21.37 13.78 -45.43
CA GLU A 128 21.18 14.81 -46.46
C GLU A 128 22.36 15.79 -46.49
N THR A 129 22.81 16.24 -45.33
CA THR A 129 23.97 17.12 -45.20
C THR A 129 25.23 16.46 -45.74
N ALA A 130 25.48 15.19 -45.41
CA ALA A 130 26.64 14.44 -45.89
C ALA A 130 26.63 14.27 -47.42
N ILE A 131 25.49 13.96 -48.02
CA ILE A 131 25.34 13.84 -49.49
C ILE A 131 25.61 15.19 -50.15
N ASN A 132 25.07 16.28 -49.62
CA ASN A 132 25.29 17.62 -50.15
C ASN A 132 26.76 18.04 -50.06
N MET A 133 27.45 17.70 -48.96
CA MET A 133 28.88 17.96 -48.80
C MET A 133 29.72 17.15 -49.80
N PHE A 134 29.39 15.88 -50.01
CA PHE A 134 30.06 15.02 -50.98
C PHE A 134 29.86 15.52 -52.43
N ARG A 135 28.65 15.96 -52.79
CA ARG A 135 28.37 16.55 -54.12
C ARG A 135 29.20 17.79 -54.39
N ARG A 136 29.25 18.73 -53.44
CA ARG A 136 30.07 19.95 -53.57
C ARG A 136 31.54 19.63 -53.78
N LYS A 137 32.08 18.66 -53.04
CA LYS A 137 33.48 18.25 -53.18
C LYS A 137 33.79 17.70 -54.58
N ASN A 138 32.88 16.92 -55.17
CA ASN A 138 33.06 16.38 -56.52
C ASN A 138 32.82 17.41 -57.64
N GLU A 139 32.22 18.57 -57.35
CA GLU A 139 32.06 19.67 -58.30
C GLU A 139 33.27 20.62 -58.31
N GLU A 140 34.14 20.56 -57.29
CA GLU A 140 35.36 21.36 -57.16
C GLU A 140 36.63 20.66 -57.70
N ASP A 141 36.57 19.35 -57.96
CA ASP A 141 37.60 18.53 -58.63
C ASP A 141 37.36 18.44 -60.15
#